data_AF-A0A9X2VTK4-F1
#
_entry.id   AF-A0A9X2VTK4-F1
#
_cell.length_a   1.000
_cell.length_b   1.000
_cell.length_c   1.000
_cell.angle_alpha   90.00
_cell.angle_beta   90.00
_cell.angle_gamma   90.00
#
_symmetry.space_group_name_H-M   'P 1'
#
loop_
_entity.id
_entity.type
_entity.pdbx_description
1 polymer ?
#
loop_
_entity_poly.entity_id
_entity_poly.type
_entity_poly.pdbx_seq_one_letter_code
_entity_poly.pdbx_strand_id
1 'polypeptide(L)'
;MSWLPRLVAVVAALGLVLSGTAYAADNPMSVVSTPTTGAGVEVGVPLLITGIAHNGEAGGIVSVELSVDGGDTWFEVGTTESWRYTYTPPEAGDVTIVSRASTASTTGAWTSPITVHVGGAATPLPVLCSCYFQLPDGVVVNDQDAEAVELGMRTRFDRNGSVTGIAFRRGTYPGPVTARVWSGAGDLLAEKVATGTRILFDAPVPVTAGADYVVSYYTPAGGYASTEDFFTGTVVSTPFSAPHNGVSGAGVYHYGDGGGFPTDTWHDSNYWVAPYFQ
;
A
#
# COMPACT_ATOMS: atom_id res chain seq x y z
N MET A 1 -17.75 52.22 77.48
CA MET A 1 -18.19 50.98 78.15
C MET A 1 -18.62 50.01 77.08
N SER A 2 -17.98 48.83 77.02
CA SER A 2 -18.50 47.51 76.58
C SER A 2 -19.28 47.42 75.26
N TRP A 3 -19.03 46.51 74.31
CA TRP A 3 -18.48 45.15 74.38
C TRP A 3 -18.28 44.65 72.94
N LEU A 4 -17.25 43.83 72.68
CA LEU A 4 -17.16 42.98 71.49
C LEU A 4 -18.26 41.90 71.51
N PRO A 5 -18.66 41.39 70.33
CA PRO A 5 -18.76 39.94 70.19
C PRO A 5 -18.07 39.40 68.91
N ARG A 6 -17.04 38.60 69.18
CA ARG A 6 -16.71 37.27 68.63
C ARG A 6 -17.14 36.89 67.20
N LEU A 7 -16.09 36.75 66.38
CA LEU A 7 -15.91 35.88 65.22
C LEU A 7 -16.69 34.56 65.22
N VAL A 8 -17.37 34.28 64.12
CA VAL A 8 -17.53 32.93 63.55
C VAL A 8 -17.22 33.03 62.06
N ALA A 9 -16.01 32.63 61.66
CA ALA A 9 -15.67 32.45 60.25
C ALA A 9 -16.01 31.01 59.86
N VAL A 10 -17.07 30.84 59.07
CA VAL A 10 -17.38 29.56 58.43
C VAL A 10 -16.39 29.40 57.27
N VAL A 11 -15.40 28.52 57.43
CA VAL A 11 -14.54 28.10 56.33
C VAL A 11 -15.32 27.08 55.51
N ALA A 12 -15.94 27.53 54.42
CA ALA A 12 -16.46 26.65 53.39
C ALA A 12 -15.26 26.10 52.60
N ALA A 13 -14.84 24.88 52.90
CA ALA A 13 -13.90 24.16 52.07
C ALA A 13 -14.62 23.77 50.77
N LEU A 14 -14.40 24.54 49.70
CA LEU A 14 -14.77 24.15 48.35
C LEU A 14 -13.89 22.94 47.99
N GLY A 15 -14.46 21.73 48.08
CA GLY A 15 -13.83 20.55 47.52
C GLY A 15 -13.82 20.66 46.00
N LEU A 16 -12.72 21.15 45.44
CA LEU A 16 -12.50 21.09 44.01
C LEU A 16 -12.17 19.64 43.66
N VAL A 17 -13.21 18.84 43.37
CA VAL A 17 -13.03 17.52 42.78
C VAL A 17 -12.65 17.74 41.31
N LEU A 18 -11.36 17.92 41.04
CA LEU A 18 -10.81 17.75 39.69
C LEU A 18 -10.70 16.25 39.42
N SER A 19 -11.84 15.57 39.27
CA SER A 19 -11.89 14.22 38.71
C SER A 19 -12.10 14.35 37.20
N GLY A 20 -11.03 14.66 36.50
CA GLY A 20 -10.93 14.55 35.06
C GLY A 20 -9.49 14.28 34.71
N THR A 21 -9.17 13.03 34.38
CA THR A 21 -7.97 12.76 33.58
C THR A 21 -8.18 13.51 32.28
N ALA A 22 -7.35 14.51 31.99
CA ALA A 22 -7.31 15.12 30.67
C ALA A 22 -6.82 14.05 29.70
N TYR A 23 -7.76 13.35 29.05
CA TYR A 23 -7.46 12.66 27.81
C TYR A 23 -7.20 13.74 26.77
N ALA A 24 -6.22 13.53 25.88
CA ALA A 24 -6.04 14.49 24.82
C ALA A 24 -7.27 14.41 23.89
N ALA A 25 -7.57 15.51 23.21
CA ALA A 25 -8.76 15.55 22.36
C ALA A 25 -8.52 14.61 21.17
N ASP A 26 -9.49 13.74 20.89
CA ASP A 26 -9.46 12.87 19.71
C ASP A 26 -9.10 13.69 18.46
N ASN A 27 -8.11 13.22 17.71
CA ASN A 27 -7.70 13.82 16.44
C ASN A 27 -7.52 12.72 15.39
N PRO A 28 -8.62 12.08 14.97
CA PRO A 28 -8.55 11.01 13.98
C PRO A 28 -8.06 11.57 12.65
N MET A 29 -7.17 10.85 12.00
CA MET A 29 -6.66 11.21 10.69
C MET A 29 -6.66 9.97 9.79
N SER A 30 -6.92 10.18 8.50
CA SER A 30 -6.75 9.18 7.44
C SER A 30 -5.65 9.66 6.50
N VAL A 31 -4.97 8.74 5.84
CA VAL A 31 -3.97 9.03 4.81
C VAL A 31 -4.15 8.04 3.66
N VAL A 32 -4.25 8.54 2.43
CA VAL A 32 -4.20 7.73 1.21
C VAL A 32 -2.75 7.33 0.95
N SER A 33 -2.47 6.03 0.87
CA SER A 33 -1.14 5.48 0.60
C SER A 33 -0.92 5.19 -0.87
N THR A 34 -1.94 4.69 -1.56
CA THR A 34 -1.95 4.53 -3.03
C THR A 34 -3.32 4.94 -3.55
N PRO A 35 -3.42 5.58 -4.72
CA PRO A 35 -2.32 5.97 -5.62
C PRO A 35 -1.50 7.17 -5.10
N THR A 36 -0.30 7.39 -5.65
CA THR A 36 0.44 8.64 -5.48
C THR A 36 -0.10 9.74 -6.39
N THR A 37 0.03 11.01 -5.97
CA THR A 37 -0.43 12.16 -6.78
C THR A 37 0.31 12.27 -8.12
N GLY A 38 -0.39 12.65 -9.17
CA GLY A 38 0.11 12.70 -10.55
C GLY A 38 0.12 11.35 -11.27
N ALA A 39 -0.37 10.28 -10.64
CA ALA A 39 -0.48 8.97 -11.26
C ALA A 39 -1.38 8.99 -12.50
N GLY A 40 -0.94 8.33 -13.57
CA GLY A 40 -1.78 8.02 -14.72
C GLY A 40 -2.46 6.66 -14.53
N VAL A 41 -3.76 6.57 -14.82
CA VAL A 41 -4.55 5.34 -14.68
C VAL A 41 -5.45 5.14 -15.90
N GLU A 42 -5.85 3.90 -16.16
CA GLU A 42 -6.65 3.56 -17.34
C GLU A 42 -8.16 3.70 -17.06
N VAL A 43 -8.93 4.17 -18.06
CA VAL A 43 -10.40 4.26 -17.98
C VAL A 43 -10.99 2.85 -17.94
N GLY A 44 -11.96 2.61 -17.06
CA GLY A 44 -12.66 1.33 -16.95
C GLY A 44 -11.82 0.21 -16.33
N VAL A 45 -10.60 0.50 -15.89
CA VAL A 45 -9.72 -0.46 -15.21
C VAL A 45 -9.79 -0.23 -13.70
N PRO A 46 -9.96 -1.29 -12.88
CA PRO A 46 -9.91 -1.18 -11.44
C PRO A 46 -8.60 -0.54 -10.95
N LEU A 47 -8.72 0.45 -10.08
CA LEU A 47 -7.67 1.14 -9.35
C LEU A 47 -7.83 0.81 -7.86
N LEU A 48 -6.79 0.24 -7.25
CA LEU A 48 -6.80 -0.03 -5.82
C LEU A 48 -6.35 1.22 -5.06
N ILE A 49 -7.28 1.81 -4.32
CA ILE A 49 -7.03 2.90 -3.39
C ILE A 49 -6.85 2.28 -2.00
N THR A 50 -5.72 2.56 -1.36
CA THR A 50 -5.43 2.07 -0.01
C THR A 50 -5.06 3.21 0.90
N GLY A 51 -5.23 3.00 2.19
CA GLY A 51 -4.72 3.92 3.18
C GLY A 51 -4.70 3.38 4.58
N ILE A 52 -4.26 4.26 5.48
CA ILE A 52 -4.23 4.02 6.91
C ILE A 52 -5.03 5.12 7.63
N ALA A 53 -5.50 4.82 8.82
CA ALA A 53 -6.14 5.76 9.73
C ALA A 53 -5.55 5.61 11.13
N HIS A 54 -5.53 6.70 11.89
CA HIS A 54 -4.96 6.71 13.23
C HIS A 54 -5.71 7.71 14.11
N ASN A 55 -5.95 7.33 15.37
CA ASN A 55 -6.52 8.23 16.38
C ASN A 55 -5.54 8.60 17.49
N GLY A 56 -4.42 7.89 17.63
CA GLY A 56 -3.41 8.15 18.67
C GLY A 56 -3.85 7.86 20.11
N GLU A 57 -5.13 7.57 20.38
CA GLU A 57 -5.72 7.39 21.72
C GLU A 57 -6.79 6.29 21.80
N ALA A 58 -7.16 5.94 23.04
CA ALA A 58 -8.18 4.93 23.34
C ALA A 58 -9.59 5.38 22.90
N GLY A 59 -10.25 4.56 22.08
CA GLY A 59 -11.53 4.89 21.43
C GLY A 59 -11.55 4.49 19.96
N GLY A 60 -10.37 4.50 19.32
CA GLY A 60 -10.13 3.93 17.99
C GLY A 60 -10.85 4.66 16.85
N ILE A 61 -10.55 4.21 15.65
CA ILE A 61 -11.26 4.61 14.42
C ILE A 61 -12.62 3.90 14.41
N VAL A 62 -13.71 4.65 14.20
CA VAL A 62 -15.06 4.07 14.02
C VAL A 62 -15.53 4.14 12.58
N SER A 63 -14.98 5.05 11.78
CA SER A 63 -15.27 5.18 10.35
C SER A 63 -14.11 5.84 9.62
N VAL A 64 -13.86 5.40 8.40
CA VAL A 64 -13.00 6.05 7.41
C VAL A 64 -13.85 6.30 6.18
N GLU A 65 -13.88 7.55 5.73
CA GLU A 65 -14.60 7.95 4.53
C GLU A 65 -13.63 8.36 3.43
N LEU A 66 -14.01 8.07 2.19
CA LEU A 66 -13.30 8.41 0.98
C LEU A 66 -14.21 9.28 0.10
N SER A 67 -13.59 10.21 -0.61
CA SER A 67 -14.18 10.96 -1.71
C SER A 67 -13.26 10.85 -2.93
N VAL A 68 -13.87 10.74 -4.11
CA VAL A 68 -13.18 10.72 -5.42
C VAL A 68 -13.52 11.95 -6.27
N ASP A 69 -14.25 12.91 -5.70
CA ASP A 69 -14.74 14.13 -6.34
C ASP A 69 -14.29 15.39 -5.58
N GLY A 70 -13.17 15.32 -4.86
CA GLY A 70 -12.63 16.49 -4.17
C GLY A 70 -13.45 16.94 -2.96
N GLY A 71 -14.22 16.04 -2.36
CA GLY A 71 -14.97 16.24 -1.10
C GLY A 71 -16.43 16.58 -1.26
N ASP A 72 -16.95 16.58 -2.49
CA ASP A 72 -18.36 16.87 -2.75
C ASP A 72 -19.25 15.72 -2.24
N THR A 73 -18.83 14.47 -2.46
CA THR A 73 -19.50 13.27 -1.94
C THR A 73 -18.54 12.35 -1.19
N TRP A 74 -19.07 11.68 -0.16
CA TRP A 74 -18.31 10.82 0.74
C TRP A 74 -19.01 9.47 0.90
N PHE A 75 -18.21 8.42 1.00
CA PHE A 75 -18.68 7.06 1.31
C PHE A 75 -17.70 6.37 2.27
N GLU A 76 -18.23 5.50 3.12
CA GLU A 76 -17.44 4.74 4.08
C GLU A 76 -16.64 3.62 3.38
N VAL A 77 -15.35 3.51 3.72
CA VAL A 77 -14.41 2.50 3.17
C VAL A 77 -13.81 1.59 4.24
N GLY A 78 -14.12 1.83 5.51
CA GLY A 78 -13.69 0.97 6.60
C GLY A 78 -13.97 1.56 7.97
N THR A 79 -13.73 0.76 8.99
CA THR A 79 -13.91 1.14 10.41
C THR A 79 -12.65 0.80 11.21
N THR A 80 -11.52 0.68 10.54
CA THR A 80 -10.24 0.18 11.08
C THR A 80 -9.09 1.12 10.69
N GLU A 81 -7.94 0.91 11.31
CA GLU A 81 -6.72 1.69 11.06
C GLU A 81 -6.05 1.39 9.71
N SER A 82 -6.50 0.37 8.99
CA SER A 82 -6.18 0.12 7.59
C SER A 82 -7.46 -0.02 6.78
N TRP A 83 -7.44 0.45 5.54
CA TRP A 83 -8.61 0.42 4.66
C TRP A 83 -8.19 0.30 3.20
N ARG A 84 -9.10 -0.24 2.38
CA ARG A 84 -8.90 -0.45 0.95
C ARG A 84 -10.22 -0.31 0.19
N TYR A 85 -10.15 0.29 -0.98
CA TYR A 85 -11.29 0.51 -1.85
C TYR A 85 -10.86 0.34 -3.31
N THR A 86 -11.62 -0.43 -4.08
CA THR A 86 -11.36 -0.58 -5.52
C THR A 86 -12.28 0.36 -6.28
N TYR A 87 -11.70 1.37 -6.91
CA TYR A 87 -12.40 2.35 -7.73
C TYR A 87 -12.22 2.02 -9.21
N THR A 88 -13.29 2.03 -10.00
CA THR A 88 -13.21 1.88 -11.47
C THR A 88 -13.63 3.20 -12.10
N PRO A 89 -12.67 4.01 -12.62
CA PRO A 89 -13.00 5.29 -13.24
C PRO A 89 -13.88 5.08 -14.49
N PRO A 90 -15.08 5.65 -14.56
CA PRO A 90 -16.00 5.40 -15.66
C PRO A 90 -15.66 6.21 -16.93
N GLU A 91 -14.94 7.31 -16.79
CA GLU A 91 -14.62 8.23 -17.86
C GLU A 91 -13.21 8.83 -17.70
N ALA A 92 -12.68 9.39 -18.78
CA ALA A 92 -11.39 10.08 -18.75
C ALA A 92 -11.53 11.45 -18.07
N GLY A 93 -10.51 11.86 -17.33
CA GLY A 93 -10.50 13.11 -16.58
C GLY A 93 -9.66 13.02 -15.33
N ASP A 94 -9.55 14.16 -14.64
CA ASP A 94 -8.86 14.21 -13.35
C ASP A 94 -9.81 13.77 -12.23
N VAL A 95 -9.33 12.84 -11.40
CA VAL A 95 -10.04 12.38 -10.20
C VAL A 95 -9.27 12.88 -8.99
N THR A 96 -9.96 13.56 -8.08
CA THR A 96 -9.38 14.13 -6.86
C THR A 96 -9.80 13.30 -5.66
N ILE A 97 -8.85 12.55 -5.11
CA ILE A 97 -9.05 11.62 -4.01
C ILE A 97 -8.66 12.28 -2.69
N VAL A 98 -9.54 12.21 -1.72
CA VAL A 98 -9.34 12.67 -0.34
C VAL A 98 -9.98 11.68 0.62
N SER A 99 -9.37 11.49 1.79
CA SER A 99 -9.93 10.65 2.84
C SER A 99 -10.00 11.39 4.17
N ARG A 100 -10.88 10.96 5.06
CA ARG A 100 -10.95 11.43 6.46
C ARG A 100 -11.31 10.27 7.38
N ALA A 101 -11.01 10.41 8.67
CA ALA A 101 -11.35 9.42 9.67
C ALA A 101 -12.18 10.04 10.80
N SER A 102 -12.96 9.19 11.46
CA SER A 102 -13.82 9.57 12.57
C SER A 102 -13.58 8.66 13.78
N THR A 103 -13.68 9.23 14.96
CA THR A 103 -13.93 8.49 16.21
C THR A 103 -15.41 8.60 16.59
N ALA A 104 -15.79 8.02 17.73
CA ALA A 104 -17.14 8.19 18.27
C ALA A 104 -17.47 9.65 18.62
N SER A 105 -16.46 10.51 18.84
CA SER A 105 -16.65 11.87 19.35
C SER A 105 -16.47 12.95 18.29
N THR A 106 -15.70 12.68 17.22
CA THR A 106 -15.34 13.70 16.23
C THR A 106 -14.97 13.09 14.87
N THR A 107 -15.02 13.93 13.83
CA THR A 107 -14.48 13.64 12.50
C THR A 107 -13.30 14.57 12.25
N GLY A 108 -12.18 14.00 11.86
CA GLY A 108 -10.95 14.74 11.60
C GLY A 108 -11.00 15.52 10.30
N ALA A 109 -9.99 16.38 10.12
CA ALA A 109 -9.74 16.99 8.82
C ALA A 109 -9.41 15.91 7.78
N TRP A 110 -9.87 16.13 6.56
CA TRP A 110 -9.47 15.34 5.40
C TRP A 110 -8.02 15.57 4.97
N THR A 111 -7.49 14.62 4.19
CA THR A 111 -6.13 14.62 3.65
C THR A 111 -5.85 15.74 2.66
N SER A 112 -4.56 16.02 2.44
CA SER A 112 -4.12 16.67 1.20
C SER A 112 -4.65 15.90 -0.02
N PRO A 113 -5.20 16.58 -1.04
CA PRO A 113 -5.75 15.90 -2.20
C PRO A 113 -4.71 15.15 -3.04
N ILE A 114 -5.06 13.96 -3.48
CA ILE A 114 -4.34 13.17 -4.48
C ILE A 114 -5.06 13.33 -5.82
N THR A 115 -4.39 13.86 -6.83
CA THR A 115 -4.94 13.94 -8.18
C THR A 115 -4.42 12.79 -9.02
N VAL A 116 -5.32 12.04 -9.67
CA VAL A 116 -4.96 11.03 -10.67
C VAL A 116 -5.52 11.41 -12.04
N HIS A 117 -4.77 11.10 -13.09
CA HIS A 117 -5.12 11.41 -14.47
C HIS A 117 -5.66 10.16 -15.16
N VAL A 118 -6.98 10.08 -15.30
CA VAL A 118 -7.65 8.92 -15.92
C VAL A 118 -7.64 9.07 -17.44
N GLY A 119 -7.08 8.08 -18.14
CA GLY A 119 -6.95 8.09 -19.61
C GLY A 119 -5.98 9.15 -20.14
N GLY A 120 -5.29 9.87 -19.25
CA GLY A 120 -4.30 10.89 -19.57
C GLY A 120 -2.87 10.42 -19.32
N ALA A 121 -1.91 11.25 -19.72
CA ALA A 121 -0.50 11.02 -19.38
C ALA A 121 -0.27 11.24 -17.88
N ALA A 122 0.49 10.36 -17.25
CA ALA A 122 0.95 10.56 -15.88
C ALA A 122 1.81 11.84 -15.80
N THR A 123 1.65 12.63 -14.73
CA THR A 123 2.53 13.76 -14.39
C THR A 123 3.22 13.54 -13.04
N PRO A 124 3.92 12.40 -12.87
CA PRO A 124 4.40 11.97 -11.58
C PRO A 124 5.48 12.94 -11.06
N LEU A 125 5.49 13.15 -9.75
CA LEU A 125 6.47 14.00 -9.10
C LEU A 125 7.91 13.47 -9.32
N PRO A 126 8.93 14.36 -9.36
CA PRO A 126 10.32 13.92 -9.39
C PRO A 126 10.64 13.05 -8.18
N VAL A 127 11.22 11.88 -8.42
CA VAL A 127 11.69 10.99 -7.34
C VAL A 127 13.21 11.09 -7.32
N LEU A 128 13.76 11.50 -6.18
CA LEU A 128 15.20 11.62 -5.95
C LEU A 128 15.69 10.45 -5.09
N CYS A 129 15.66 9.20 -5.59
CA CYS A 129 16.31 8.09 -4.89
C CYS A 129 16.38 6.80 -5.71
N SER A 130 17.33 5.93 -5.29
CA SER A 130 17.12 4.48 -5.36
C SER A 130 15.91 4.15 -4.49
N CYS A 131 14.82 3.74 -5.13
CA CYS A 131 13.55 3.49 -4.49
C CYS A 131 13.19 2.01 -4.58
N TYR A 132 12.35 1.58 -3.64
CA TYR A 132 11.76 0.25 -3.58
C TYR A 132 10.26 0.40 -3.80
N PHE A 133 9.64 -0.51 -4.55
CA PHE A 133 8.19 -0.52 -4.66
C PHE A 133 7.58 -0.99 -3.34
N GLN A 134 7.32 -0.04 -2.45
CA GLN A 134 6.61 -0.30 -1.20
C GLN A 134 5.13 -0.56 -1.52
N LEU A 135 4.73 -1.84 -1.44
CA LEU A 135 3.34 -2.23 -1.57
C LEU A 135 2.58 -1.95 -0.26
N PRO A 136 1.27 -1.68 -0.32
CA PRO A 136 0.43 -1.61 0.88
C PRO A 136 0.54 -2.88 1.73
N ASP A 137 0.39 -2.73 3.04
CA ASP A 137 0.37 -3.88 3.95
C ASP A 137 -0.84 -4.79 3.67
N GLY A 138 -0.70 -6.07 4.01
CA GLY A 138 -1.73 -7.09 3.84
C GLY A 138 -1.54 -8.25 4.81
N VAL A 139 -2.59 -9.05 4.98
CA VAL A 139 -2.51 -10.28 5.79
C VAL A 139 -1.67 -11.30 5.04
N VAL A 140 -0.48 -11.60 5.57
CA VAL A 140 0.45 -12.53 4.93
C VAL A 140 0.31 -13.91 5.52
N VAL A 141 0.15 -14.90 4.65
CA VAL A 141 0.16 -16.31 4.98
C VAL A 141 1.44 -16.94 4.44
N ASN A 142 2.00 -17.88 5.18
CA ASN A 142 3.08 -18.73 4.67
C ASN A 142 2.45 -20.00 4.09
N ASP A 143 2.43 -20.08 2.76
CA ASP A 143 1.96 -21.24 2.03
C ASP A 143 2.85 -22.46 2.34
N GLN A 144 2.23 -23.62 2.49
CA GLN A 144 2.90 -24.89 2.80
C GLN A 144 3.08 -25.76 1.55
N ASP A 145 2.74 -25.24 0.37
CA ASP A 145 3.11 -25.86 -0.90
C ASP A 145 4.61 -26.22 -0.92
N ALA A 146 4.91 -27.43 -1.37
CA ALA A 146 6.25 -28.00 -1.42
C ALA A 146 6.78 -28.15 -2.85
N GLU A 147 6.01 -27.76 -3.87
CA GLU A 147 6.39 -27.86 -5.27
C GLU A 147 7.35 -26.75 -5.69
N ALA A 148 8.22 -27.05 -6.64
CA ALA A 148 9.10 -26.05 -7.25
C ALA A 148 8.28 -25.00 -8.01
N VAL A 149 8.48 -23.72 -7.69
CA VAL A 149 7.63 -22.63 -8.19
C VAL A 149 8.40 -21.32 -8.37
N GLU A 150 8.15 -20.65 -9.49
CA GLU A 150 8.49 -19.25 -9.73
C GLU A 150 7.32 -18.36 -9.32
N LEU A 151 7.59 -17.33 -8.53
CA LEU A 151 6.59 -16.39 -8.02
C LEU A 151 6.98 -14.98 -8.40
N GLY A 152 6.05 -14.23 -8.97
CA GLY A 152 6.34 -12.95 -9.60
C GLY A 152 5.28 -11.88 -9.39
N MET A 153 5.66 -10.67 -9.76
CA MET A 153 4.79 -9.51 -9.86
C MET A 153 5.03 -8.82 -11.21
N ARG A 154 3.96 -8.63 -11.98
CA ARG A 154 3.95 -7.72 -13.12
C ARG A 154 4.13 -6.29 -12.63
N THR A 155 5.00 -5.53 -13.29
CA THR A 155 5.29 -4.15 -12.92
C THR A 155 5.55 -3.31 -14.15
N ARG A 156 5.20 -2.02 -14.06
CA ARG A 156 5.63 -0.97 -14.98
C ARG A 156 6.32 0.16 -14.22
N PHE A 157 6.97 1.03 -14.97
CA PHE A 157 7.60 2.24 -14.48
C PHE A 157 7.07 3.43 -15.26
N ASP A 158 6.87 4.57 -14.59
CA ASP A 158 6.41 5.80 -15.24
C ASP A 158 7.54 6.59 -15.93
N ARG A 159 8.80 6.14 -15.79
CA ARG A 159 9.99 6.75 -16.37
C ARG A 159 11.06 5.71 -16.72
N ASN A 160 11.97 6.10 -17.61
CA ASN A 160 13.16 5.30 -17.88
C ASN A 160 14.08 5.26 -16.65
N GLY A 161 14.76 4.14 -16.44
CA GLY A 161 15.71 3.96 -15.35
C GLY A 161 16.26 2.55 -15.36
N SER A 162 16.61 2.00 -14.20
CA SER A 162 17.05 0.62 -14.10
C SER A 162 16.51 -0.11 -12.88
N VAL A 163 16.11 -1.37 -13.07
CA VAL A 163 15.88 -2.30 -11.97
C VAL A 163 17.22 -2.78 -11.44
N THR A 164 17.46 -2.59 -10.14
CA THR A 164 18.76 -2.93 -9.51
C THR A 164 18.70 -4.19 -8.66
N GLY A 165 17.50 -4.69 -8.39
CA GLY A 165 17.30 -5.84 -7.54
C GLY A 165 15.83 -6.06 -7.26
N ILE A 166 15.57 -7.07 -6.43
CA ILE A 166 14.27 -7.34 -5.84
C ILE A 166 14.36 -7.31 -4.32
N ALA A 167 13.27 -6.94 -3.66
CA ALA A 167 13.00 -7.44 -2.32
C ALA A 167 11.87 -8.44 -2.39
N PHE A 168 11.88 -9.42 -1.48
CA PHE A 168 10.74 -10.30 -1.31
C PHE A 168 10.55 -10.72 0.15
N ARG A 169 9.32 -11.07 0.50
CA ARG A 169 9.01 -11.65 1.82
C ARG A 169 9.25 -13.15 1.79
N ARG A 170 10.10 -13.62 2.70
CA ARG A 170 10.44 -15.05 2.81
C ARG A 170 9.30 -15.81 3.49
N GLY A 171 8.91 -16.94 2.89
CA GLY A 171 8.02 -17.92 3.50
C GLY A 171 8.78 -18.92 4.38
N THR A 172 8.34 -20.17 4.40
CA THR A 172 8.97 -21.25 5.18
C THR A 172 10.24 -21.80 4.56
N TYR A 173 10.45 -21.66 3.24
CA TYR A 173 11.64 -22.18 2.58
C TYR A 173 12.92 -21.42 3.02
N PRO A 174 13.90 -22.08 3.67
CA PRO A 174 15.07 -21.40 4.24
C PRO A 174 16.24 -21.27 3.26
N GLY A 175 16.19 -21.94 2.10
CA GLY A 175 17.31 -22.05 1.18
C GLY A 175 17.57 -20.80 0.32
N PRO A 176 18.54 -20.92 -0.62
CA PRO A 176 18.77 -19.93 -1.66
C PRO A 176 17.59 -19.90 -2.63
N VAL A 177 17.22 -18.71 -3.08
CA VAL A 177 16.24 -18.51 -4.15
C VAL A 177 16.94 -18.00 -5.40
N THR A 178 16.29 -18.09 -6.55
CA THR A 178 16.78 -17.48 -7.80
C THR A 178 15.93 -16.26 -8.13
N ALA A 179 16.46 -15.05 -7.92
CA ALA A 179 15.81 -13.80 -8.29
C ALA A 179 15.93 -13.54 -9.78
N ARG A 180 14.88 -13.08 -10.45
CA ARG A 180 14.85 -12.83 -11.89
C ARG A 180 14.11 -11.55 -12.25
N VAL A 181 14.50 -10.98 -13.40
CA VAL A 181 13.76 -9.90 -14.09
C VAL A 181 13.53 -10.34 -15.51
N TRP A 182 12.29 -10.18 -15.97
CA TRP A 182 11.86 -10.54 -17.31
C TRP A 182 11.29 -9.34 -18.05
N SER A 183 11.42 -9.32 -19.37
CA SER A 183 10.58 -8.46 -20.22
C SER A 183 9.13 -8.94 -20.16
N GLY A 184 8.17 -8.07 -20.50
CA GLY A 184 6.77 -8.47 -20.65
C GLY A 184 6.52 -9.54 -21.72
N ALA A 185 7.49 -9.76 -22.62
CA ALA A 185 7.45 -10.82 -23.64
C ALA A 185 8.06 -12.16 -23.15
N GLY A 186 8.65 -12.18 -21.95
CA GLY A 186 9.23 -13.38 -21.34
C GLY A 186 10.74 -13.55 -21.54
N ASP A 187 11.45 -12.54 -22.04
CA ASP A 187 12.91 -12.60 -22.14
C ASP A 187 13.55 -12.42 -20.76
N LEU A 188 14.49 -13.31 -20.40
CA LEU A 188 15.25 -13.17 -19.15
C LEU A 188 16.28 -12.04 -19.27
N LEU A 189 16.14 -11.02 -18.44
CA LEU A 189 16.99 -9.82 -18.46
C LEU A 189 18.08 -9.84 -17.38
N ALA A 190 17.78 -10.44 -16.22
CA ALA A 190 18.75 -10.68 -15.17
C ALA A 190 18.35 -11.88 -14.30
N GLU A 191 19.36 -12.53 -13.72
CA GLU A 191 19.20 -13.63 -12.78
C GLU A 191 20.25 -13.52 -11.68
N LYS A 192 19.88 -13.88 -10.44
CA LYS A 192 20.84 -14.06 -9.35
C LYS A 192 20.36 -15.08 -8.33
N VAL A 193 21.22 -16.05 -8.02
CA VAL A 193 21.01 -16.97 -6.89
C VAL A 193 21.54 -16.32 -5.61
N ALA A 194 20.71 -16.23 -4.58
CA ALA A 194 21.13 -15.69 -3.29
C ALA A 194 20.28 -16.21 -2.13
N THR A 195 20.87 -16.15 -0.94
CA THR A 195 20.15 -16.27 0.33
C THR A 195 19.86 -14.88 0.86
N GLY A 196 18.63 -14.63 1.33
CA GLY A 196 18.20 -13.34 1.85
C GLY A 196 16.80 -12.95 1.35
N THR A 197 16.39 -11.72 1.66
CA THR A 197 15.12 -11.09 1.26
C THR A 197 15.30 -9.84 0.41
N ARG A 198 16.55 -9.39 0.24
CA ARG A 198 16.94 -8.31 -0.65
C ARG A 198 18.08 -8.81 -1.52
N ILE A 199 17.87 -8.85 -2.83
CA ILE A 199 18.82 -9.41 -3.79
C ILE A 199 19.09 -8.35 -4.85
N LEU A 200 20.33 -7.84 -4.89
CA LEU A 200 20.79 -6.87 -5.89
C LEU A 200 21.45 -7.60 -7.05
N PHE A 201 21.11 -7.25 -8.29
CA PHE A 201 21.74 -7.81 -9.48
C PHE A 201 23.15 -7.24 -9.69
N ASP A 202 24.00 -8.01 -10.37
CA ASP A 202 25.38 -7.59 -10.61
C ASP A 202 25.47 -6.44 -11.64
N ALA A 203 24.51 -6.41 -12.58
CA ALA A 203 24.30 -5.31 -13.52
C ALA A 203 22.85 -4.80 -13.39
N PRO A 204 22.62 -3.48 -13.29
CA PRO A 204 21.28 -2.91 -13.37
C PRO A 204 20.62 -3.22 -14.72
N VAL A 205 19.33 -3.57 -14.69
CA VAL A 205 18.53 -3.87 -15.89
C VAL A 205 17.86 -2.59 -16.37
N PRO A 206 18.20 -2.04 -17.54
CA PRO A 206 17.54 -0.86 -18.08
C PRO A 206 16.06 -1.13 -18.34
N VAL A 207 15.20 -0.19 -17.97
CA VAL A 207 13.77 -0.26 -18.23
C VAL A 207 13.27 0.99 -18.94
N THR A 208 12.23 0.80 -19.75
CA THR A 208 11.57 1.87 -20.50
C THR A 208 10.24 2.22 -19.84
N ALA A 209 9.93 3.51 -19.78
CA ALA A 209 8.66 4.01 -19.28
C ALA A 209 7.46 3.34 -19.99
N GLY A 210 6.48 2.90 -19.21
CA GLY A 210 5.25 2.27 -19.72
C GLY A 210 5.38 0.84 -20.22
N ALA A 211 6.59 0.29 -20.34
CA ALA A 211 6.77 -1.11 -20.73
C ALA A 211 6.48 -2.08 -19.56
N ASP A 212 5.94 -3.25 -19.90
CA ASP A 212 5.69 -4.33 -18.95
C ASP A 212 6.96 -5.12 -18.63
N TYR A 213 7.12 -5.44 -17.35
CA TYR A 213 8.16 -6.29 -16.82
C TYR A 213 7.59 -7.23 -15.77
N VAL A 214 8.32 -8.30 -15.46
CA VAL A 214 8.05 -9.16 -14.31
C VAL A 214 9.30 -9.24 -13.44
N VAL A 215 9.15 -8.96 -12.15
CA VAL A 215 10.16 -9.35 -11.16
C VAL A 215 9.69 -10.61 -10.45
N SER A 216 10.58 -11.56 -10.25
CA SER A 216 10.21 -12.86 -9.68
C SER A 216 11.33 -13.48 -8.86
N TYR A 217 10.95 -14.49 -8.06
CA TYR A 217 11.90 -15.39 -7.44
C TYR A 217 11.41 -16.84 -7.55
N TYR A 218 12.36 -17.74 -7.82
CA TYR A 218 12.14 -19.18 -7.83
C TYR A 218 12.56 -19.83 -6.52
N THR A 219 11.69 -20.70 -6.00
CA THR A 219 12.00 -21.63 -4.91
C THR A 219 11.89 -23.07 -5.41
N PRO A 220 12.88 -23.94 -5.15
CA PRO A 220 12.85 -25.33 -5.62
C PRO A 220 11.98 -26.27 -4.77
N ALA A 221 11.34 -25.77 -3.72
CA ALA A 221 10.57 -26.59 -2.77
C ALA A 221 9.42 -25.79 -2.15
N GLY A 222 8.82 -24.87 -2.91
CA GLY A 222 7.69 -24.05 -2.48
C GLY A 222 7.99 -23.18 -1.27
N GLY A 223 7.07 -23.18 -0.30
CA GLY A 223 7.24 -22.54 1.00
C GLY A 223 7.33 -21.02 0.93
N TYR A 224 6.40 -20.38 0.23
CA TYR A 224 6.39 -18.95 -0.06
C TYR A 224 5.42 -18.15 0.80
N ALA A 225 5.60 -16.82 0.82
CA ALA A 225 4.65 -15.90 1.45
C ALA A 225 3.64 -15.39 0.41
N SER A 226 2.36 -15.37 0.77
CA SER A 226 1.30 -14.89 -0.11
C SER A 226 0.24 -14.09 0.66
N THR A 227 -0.48 -13.25 -0.09
CA THR A 227 -1.74 -12.64 0.30
C THR A 227 -2.68 -12.74 -0.89
N GLU A 228 -3.73 -13.57 -0.79
CA GLU A 228 -4.79 -13.62 -1.80
C GLU A 228 -5.64 -12.34 -1.78
N ASP A 229 -6.37 -12.09 -2.86
CA ASP A 229 -7.22 -10.92 -3.07
C ASP A 229 -6.48 -9.59 -2.83
N PHE A 230 -5.19 -9.54 -3.20
CA PHE A 230 -4.36 -8.38 -2.96
C PHE A 230 -4.47 -7.37 -4.10
N PHE A 231 -4.20 -7.76 -5.34
CA PHE A 231 -4.20 -6.89 -6.51
C PHE A 231 -5.60 -6.80 -7.15
N THR A 232 -6.65 -6.54 -6.36
CA THR A 232 -8.04 -6.37 -6.88
C THR A 232 -8.21 -5.13 -7.78
N GLY A 233 -7.16 -4.34 -7.91
CA GLY A 233 -7.02 -3.26 -8.87
C GLY A 233 -5.56 -2.86 -9.03
N THR A 234 -5.31 -1.96 -9.98
CA THR A 234 -3.98 -1.41 -10.26
C THR A 234 -3.48 -0.69 -9.01
N VAL A 235 -2.25 -0.98 -8.59
CA VAL A 235 -1.58 -0.26 -7.50
C VAL A 235 -0.57 0.69 -8.12
N VAL A 236 -0.64 1.98 -7.79
CA VAL A 236 0.31 2.99 -8.29
C VAL A 236 1.02 3.67 -7.12
N SER A 237 2.35 3.51 -7.06
CA SER A 237 3.21 4.22 -6.13
C SER A 237 4.44 4.66 -6.90
N THR A 238 4.37 5.88 -7.45
CA THR A 238 5.36 6.45 -8.36
C THR A 238 6.80 6.25 -7.83
N PRO A 239 7.74 5.73 -8.66
CA PRO A 239 7.62 5.54 -10.11
C PRO A 239 6.97 4.22 -10.55
N PHE A 240 6.49 3.40 -9.61
CA PHE A 240 6.05 2.04 -9.88
C PHE A 240 4.54 1.94 -10.08
N SER A 241 4.14 0.96 -10.88
CA SER A 241 2.76 0.47 -10.88
C SER A 241 2.70 -1.04 -11.03
N ALA A 242 1.82 -1.69 -10.28
CA ALA A 242 1.44 -3.08 -10.44
C ALA A 242 0.10 -3.13 -11.19
N PRO A 243 0.08 -3.47 -12.50
CA PRO A 243 -1.11 -3.33 -13.32
C PRO A 243 -2.16 -4.41 -13.03
N HIS A 244 -3.43 -4.01 -13.10
CA HIS A 244 -4.58 -4.91 -13.21
C HIS A 244 -5.14 -4.77 -14.63
N ASN A 245 -5.34 -5.88 -15.35
CA ASN A 245 -5.77 -5.83 -16.76
C ASN A 245 -7.30 -5.87 -16.96
N GLY A 246 -8.07 -5.66 -15.88
CA GLY A 246 -9.53 -5.78 -15.85
C GLY A 246 -10.04 -7.19 -15.57
N VAL A 247 -9.17 -8.20 -15.60
CA VAL A 247 -9.51 -9.62 -15.34
C VAL A 247 -8.64 -10.20 -14.22
N SER A 248 -7.35 -9.87 -14.18
CA SER A 248 -6.41 -10.35 -13.17
C SER A 248 -5.41 -9.27 -12.73
N GLY A 249 -5.09 -9.34 -11.44
CA GLY A 249 -4.09 -8.54 -10.75
C GLY A 249 -2.66 -8.93 -11.06
N ALA A 250 -1.71 -8.17 -10.53
CA ALA A 250 -0.31 -8.22 -10.97
C ALA A 250 0.47 -9.48 -10.55
N GLY A 251 0.00 -10.23 -9.55
CA GLY A 251 0.71 -11.43 -9.10
C GLY A 251 0.62 -12.57 -10.10
N VAL A 252 1.77 -13.19 -10.36
CA VAL A 252 1.90 -14.29 -11.30
C VAL A 252 2.74 -15.41 -10.72
N TYR A 253 2.53 -16.64 -11.17
CA TYR A 253 3.35 -17.79 -10.79
C TYR A 253 3.61 -18.74 -11.98
N HIS A 254 4.50 -19.70 -11.78
CA HIS A 254 4.73 -20.83 -12.68
C HIS A 254 5.33 -22.02 -11.91
N TYR A 255 4.69 -23.18 -11.97
CA TYR A 255 5.22 -24.41 -11.41
C TYR A 255 6.20 -25.10 -12.35
N GLY A 256 7.24 -25.71 -11.78
CA GLY A 256 8.20 -26.53 -12.51
C GLY A 256 9.64 -26.39 -12.01
N ASP A 257 10.41 -27.47 -12.16
CA ASP A 257 11.83 -27.47 -11.80
C ASP A 257 12.62 -26.46 -12.63
N GLY A 258 13.36 -25.58 -11.93
CA GLY A 258 14.15 -24.50 -12.52
C GLY A 258 13.38 -23.18 -12.71
N GLY A 259 12.06 -23.20 -12.54
CA GLY A 259 11.18 -22.05 -12.75
C GLY A 259 11.01 -21.72 -14.23
N GLY A 260 10.64 -20.48 -14.52
CA GLY A 260 10.34 -20.03 -15.89
C GLY A 260 9.62 -18.69 -15.86
N PHE A 261 9.32 -18.12 -17.03
CA PHE A 261 8.56 -16.87 -17.09
C PHE A 261 7.13 -17.08 -16.55
N PRO A 262 6.74 -16.42 -15.43
CA PRO A 262 5.46 -16.70 -14.80
C PRO A 262 4.32 -15.93 -15.46
N THR A 263 3.25 -16.64 -15.81
CA THR A 263 2.06 -16.07 -16.48
C THR A 263 0.75 -16.48 -15.83
N ASP A 264 0.74 -17.54 -15.04
CA ASP A 264 -0.45 -18.04 -14.35
C ASP A 264 -0.81 -17.12 -13.18
N THR A 265 -2.09 -17.00 -12.86
CA THR A 265 -2.60 -16.13 -11.79
C THR A 265 -3.52 -16.90 -10.87
N TRP A 266 -3.50 -16.58 -9.57
CA TRP A 266 -4.39 -17.17 -8.57
C TRP A 266 -4.95 -16.07 -7.67
N HIS A 267 -6.28 -15.92 -7.62
CA HIS A 267 -6.99 -14.99 -6.72
C HIS A 267 -6.33 -13.61 -6.54
N ASP A 268 -5.89 -12.95 -7.62
CA ASP A 268 -5.21 -11.65 -7.57
C ASP A 268 -4.09 -11.56 -6.49
N SER A 269 -3.39 -12.68 -6.26
CA SER A 269 -2.49 -12.83 -5.13
C SER A 269 -1.28 -11.90 -5.21
N ASN A 270 -0.75 -11.51 -4.06
CA ASN A 270 0.57 -10.91 -3.95
C ASN A 270 1.53 -11.92 -3.33
N TYR A 271 2.56 -12.31 -4.09
CA TYR A 271 3.64 -13.19 -3.63
C TYR A 271 4.80 -12.43 -2.98
N TRP A 272 4.55 -11.17 -2.63
CA TRP A 272 5.41 -10.27 -1.90
C TRP A 272 6.81 -10.13 -2.51
N VAL A 273 6.89 -9.99 -3.83
CA VAL A 273 8.12 -9.65 -4.56
C VAL A 273 7.97 -8.30 -5.26
N ALA A 274 8.97 -7.44 -5.11
CA ALA A 274 8.91 -6.06 -5.60
C ALA A 274 10.29 -5.53 -6.04
N PRO A 275 10.35 -4.68 -7.08
CA PRO A 275 11.60 -4.17 -7.63
C PRO A 275 12.24 -3.07 -6.76
N TYR A 276 13.56 -3.00 -6.82
CA TYR A 276 14.31 -1.77 -6.60
C TYR A 276 14.56 -1.06 -7.93
N PHE A 277 14.43 0.26 -7.96
CA PHE A 277 14.60 1.11 -9.14
C PHE A 277 15.52 2.30 -8.86
N GLN A 278 16.26 2.73 -9.88
CA GLN A 278 17.10 3.93 -9.87
C GLN A 278 17.05 4.67 -11.20
#